data_AF-A0A7Y5RTW3-F1
#
_entry.id   AF-A0A7Y5RTW3-F1
#
_cell.length_a   1.000
_cell.length_b   1.000
_cell.length_c   1.000
_cell.angle_alpha   90.00
_cell.angle_beta   90.00
_cell.angle_gamma   90.00
#
_symmetry.space_group_name_H-M   'P 1'
#
loop_
_entity.id
_entity.type
_entity.pdbx_description
1 polymer ?
#
loop_
_entity_poly.entity_id
_entity_poly.type
_entity_poly.pdbx_seq_one_letter_code
_entity_poly.pdbx_strand_id
1 'polypeptide(L)'
;MLTTRDISDHVAQIESKLNSIENGNGRTEAVGTPQGQADALADVAWRLGVLREQYRRQPGSMSAAVPALSRARARFDALLAARVSEIADRFHAVNEALRRLEAERDVWRDTLIRLAGQMQRREIIGRSAVVAVRPTRTLTVPQQNTPQREQLEQTLRDGGCWEQVSSLSRARLQQAFEDGKLSPEVAGAVGQLCPVTASFAVSSRPAGGAAR
;
A
#
# COMPACT_ATOMS: atom_id res chain seq x y z
N MET A 1 -21.71 33.31 -15.98
CA MET A 1 -20.71 34.36 -16.27
C MET A 1 -20.48 35.07 -14.95
N LEU A 2 -19.25 35.15 -14.46
CA LEU A 2 -18.98 35.77 -13.15
C LEU A 2 -19.01 37.30 -13.28
N THR A 3 -19.66 37.96 -12.34
CA THR A 3 -19.66 39.42 -12.22
C THR A 3 -18.37 39.90 -11.56
N THR A 4 -18.06 41.20 -11.65
CA THR A 4 -16.93 41.81 -10.93
C THR A 4 -17.01 41.56 -9.42
N ARG A 5 -18.24 41.51 -8.86
CA ARG A 5 -18.50 41.16 -7.47
C ARG A 5 -18.12 39.70 -7.18
N ASP A 6 -18.54 38.77 -8.03
CA ASP A 6 -18.18 37.35 -7.86
C ASP A 6 -16.67 37.14 -7.92
N ILE A 7 -15.96 37.84 -8.81
CA ILE A 7 -14.49 37.79 -8.90
C ILE A 7 -13.86 38.26 -7.58
N SER A 8 -14.33 39.39 -7.05
CA SER A 8 -13.85 39.92 -5.76
C SER A 8 -14.12 38.95 -4.61
N ASP A 9 -15.30 38.34 -4.57
CA ASP A 9 -15.68 37.37 -3.53
C ASP A 9 -14.81 36.11 -3.60
N HIS A 10 -14.52 35.63 -4.81
CA HIS A 10 -13.62 34.49 -5.00
C HIS A 10 -12.18 34.81 -4.54
N VAL A 11 -11.66 36.00 -4.84
CA VAL A 11 -10.32 36.43 -4.38
C VAL A 11 -10.28 36.52 -2.85
N ALA A 12 -11.28 37.15 -2.23
CA ALA A 12 -11.37 37.27 -0.77
C ALA A 12 -11.46 35.89 -0.08
N GLN A 13 -12.21 34.95 -0.66
CA GLN A 13 -12.31 33.58 -0.14
C GLN A 13 -10.99 32.81 -0.28
N ILE A 14 -10.25 33.00 -1.39
CA ILE A 14 -8.90 32.42 -1.54
C ILE A 14 -7.97 32.97 -0.45
N GLU A 15 -7.91 34.29 -0.28
CA GLU A 15 -7.04 34.92 0.73
C GLU A 15 -7.40 34.48 2.15
N SER A 16 -8.70 34.43 2.48
CA SER A 16 -9.18 33.93 3.78
C SER A 16 -8.74 32.49 4.04
N LYS A 17 -8.84 31.61 3.04
CA LYS A 17 -8.42 30.20 3.17
C LYS A 17 -6.90 30.06 3.29
N LEU A 18 -6.13 30.78 2.49
CA LEU A 18 -4.66 30.80 2.60
C LEU A 18 -4.21 31.28 3.99
N ASN A 19 -4.84 32.34 4.51
CA ASN A 19 -4.58 32.82 5.87
C ASN A 19 -4.95 31.78 6.94
N SER A 20 -6.04 31.02 6.76
CA SER A 20 -6.44 29.95 7.69
C SER A 20 -5.41 28.81 7.71
N ILE A 21 -4.89 28.43 6.53
CA ILE A 21 -3.87 27.38 6.38
C ILE A 21 -2.54 27.82 7.01
N GLU A 22 -2.11 29.06 6.78
CA GLU A 22 -0.86 29.61 7.32
C GLU A 22 -0.89 29.74 8.85
N ASN A 23 -1.98 30.26 9.40
CA ASN A 23 -2.07 30.52 10.83
C ASN A 23 -2.26 29.24 11.67
N GLY A 24 -2.58 28.11 11.05
CA GLY A 24 -2.86 26.85 11.76
C GLY A 24 -4.00 26.93 12.79
N ASN A 25 -4.72 28.05 12.85
CA ASN A 25 -5.57 28.50 13.97
C ASN A 25 -6.99 28.86 13.52
N GLY A 26 -7.46 28.33 12.39
CA GLY A 26 -8.89 28.35 12.13
C GLY A 26 -9.60 27.67 13.30
N ARG A 27 -10.38 28.43 14.09
CA ARG A 27 -11.21 28.02 15.25
C ARG A 27 -12.15 26.81 15.01
N THR A 28 -12.12 26.24 13.82
CA THR A 28 -12.82 25.03 13.40
C THR A 28 -11.83 23.86 13.44
N GLU A 29 -12.04 22.93 14.37
CA GLU A 29 -11.24 21.72 14.59
C GLU A 29 -10.92 20.93 13.31
N ALA A 30 -11.78 21.03 12.28
CA ALA A 30 -11.59 20.37 10.99
C ALA A 30 -10.34 20.81 10.21
N VAL A 31 -9.98 22.11 10.20
CA VAL A 31 -8.85 22.64 9.39
C VAL A 31 -7.50 22.41 10.07
N GLY A 32 -7.48 22.07 11.37
CA GLY A 32 -6.25 21.79 12.10
C GLY A 32 -5.61 20.43 11.75
N THR A 33 -6.36 19.54 11.11
CA THR A 33 -5.85 18.22 10.73
C THR A 33 -5.09 18.26 9.40
N PRO A 34 -4.10 17.38 9.16
CA PRO A 34 -3.43 17.28 7.85
C PRO A 34 -4.41 17.09 6.69
N GLN A 35 -5.48 16.32 6.92
CA GLN A 35 -6.54 16.11 5.93
C GLN A 35 -7.30 17.41 5.64
N GLY A 36 -7.74 18.13 6.68
CA GLY A 36 -8.45 19.39 6.51
C GLY A 36 -7.62 20.49 5.84
N GLN A 37 -6.31 20.51 6.05
CA GLN A 37 -5.39 21.40 5.35
C GLN A 37 -5.26 21.03 3.87
N ALA A 38 -5.19 19.74 3.53
CA ALA A 38 -5.17 19.26 2.15
C ALA A 38 -6.47 19.61 1.41
N ASP A 39 -7.61 19.40 2.06
CA ASP A 39 -8.93 19.74 1.49
C ASP A 39 -9.06 21.26 1.26
N ALA A 40 -8.53 22.07 2.18
CA ALA A 40 -8.51 23.53 2.03
C ALA A 40 -7.62 23.98 0.85
N LEU A 41 -6.44 23.37 0.67
CA LEU A 41 -5.58 23.62 -0.49
C LEU A 41 -6.25 23.18 -1.80
N ALA A 42 -6.94 22.04 -1.81
CA ALA A 42 -7.67 21.56 -3.00
C ALA A 42 -8.78 22.53 -3.42
N ASP A 43 -9.54 23.08 -2.46
CA ASP A 43 -10.56 24.10 -2.75
C ASP A 43 -9.93 25.41 -3.29
N VAL A 44 -8.81 25.87 -2.72
CA VAL A 44 -8.09 27.04 -3.25
C VAL A 44 -7.62 26.79 -4.68
N ALA A 45 -7.07 25.60 -4.97
CA ALA A 45 -6.63 25.21 -6.30
C ALA A 45 -7.79 25.25 -7.31
N TRP A 46 -8.95 24.71 -6.94
CA TRP A 46 -10.16 24.75 -7.75
C TRP A 46 -10.60 26.19 -8.04
N ARG A 47 -10.66 27.06 -7.02
CA ARG A 47 -11.04 28.48 -7.19
C ARG A 47 -10.09 29.25 -8.09
N LEU A 48 -8.78 29.06 -7.93
CA LEU A 48 -7.78 29.64 -8.83
C LEU A 48 -7.98 29.13 -10.28
N GLY A 49 -8.35 27.86 -10.45
CA GLY A 49 -8.70 27.28 -11.75
C GLY A 49 -9.90 27.96 -12.41
N VAL A 50 -10.97 28.18 -11.65
CA VAL A 50 -12.18 28.90 -12.12
C VAL A 50 -11.83 30.32 -12.57
N LEU A 51 -11.08 31.07 -11.76
CA LEU A 51 -10.70 32.45 -12.09
C LEU A 51 -9.75 32.52 -13.29
N ARG A 52 -8.83 31.55 -13.44
CA ARG A 52 -7.95 31.46 -14.60
C ARG A 52 -8.73 31.22 -15.89
N GLU A 53 -9.73 30.34 -15.85
CA GLU A 53 -10.60 30.07 -17.00
C GLU A 53 -11.44 31.30 -17.37
N GLN A 54 -11.96 32.03 -16.37
CA GLN A 54 -12.67 33.28 -16.59
C GLN A 54 -11.76 34.35 -17.23
N TYR A 55 -10.52 34.49 -16.77
CA TYR A 55 -9.53 35.39 -17.36
C TYR A 55 -9.26 35.07 -18.84
N ARG A 56 -9.12 33.79 -19.20
CA ARG A 56 -8.93 33.38 -20.60
C ARG A 56 -10.08 33.80 -21.50
N ARG A 57 -11.31 33.71 -20.99
CA ARG A 57 -12.52 34.06 -21.74
C ARG A 57 -12.72 35.58 -21.82
N GLN A 58 -12.37 36.33 -20.77
CA GLN A 58 -12.67 37.76 -20.66
C GLN A 58 -11.55 38.55 -19.94
N PRO A 59 -10.40 38.76 -20.59
CA PRO A 59 -9.25 39.41 -19.96
C PRO A 59 -9.55 40.82 -19.43
N GLY A 60 -10.36 41.59 -20.18
CA GLY A 60 -10.70 42.98 -19.82
C GLY A 60 -11.49 43.11 -18.53
N SER A 61 -12.37 42.15 -18.22
CA SER A 61 -13.17 42.13 -16.99
C SER A 61 -12.36 41.82 -15.72
N MET A 62 -11.15 41.28 -15.90
CA MET A 62 -10.32 40.71 -14.85
C MET A 62 -9.02 41.48 -14.60
N SER A 63 -8.70 42.47 -15.43
CA SER A 63 -7.42 43.21 -15.41
C SER A 63 -7.10 43.78 -14.03
N ALA A 64 -8.08 44.37 -13.34
CA ALA A 64 -7.93 44.92 -11.99
C ALA A 64 -7.62 43.86 -10.91
N ALA A 65 -8.04 42.60 -11.12
CA ALA A 65 -7.84 41.51 -10.17
C ALA A 65 -6.52 40.73 -10.41
N VAL A 66 -5.88 40.89 -11.58
CA VAL A 66 -4.66 40.14 -11.95
C VAL A 66 -3.55 40.25 -10.90
N PRO A 67 -3.20 41.44 -10.35
CA PRO A 67 -2.15 41.53 -9.34
C PRO A 67 -2.46 40.74 -8.07
N ALA A 68 -3.71 40.75 -7.61
CA ALA A 68 -4.13 40.01 -6.43
C ALA A 68 -4.08 38.49 -6.69
N LEU A 69 -4.54 38.04 -7.86
CA LEU A 69 -4.48 36.64 -8.26
C LEU A 69 -3.06 36.11 -8.37
N SER A 70 -2.13 36.89 -8.93
CA SER A 70 -0.72 36.50 -8.99
C SER A 70 -0.11 36.33 -7.61
N ARG A 71 -0.42 37.23 -6.66
CA ARG A 71 0.04 37.10 -5.26
C ARG A 71 -0.58 35.88 -4.56
N ALA A 72 -1.89 35.70 -4.70
CA ALA A 72 -2.60 34.55 -4.13
C ALA A 72 -2.05 33.23 -4.69
N ARG A 73 -1.74 33.18 -5.99
CA ARG A 73 -1.13 32.02 -6.63
C ARG A 73 0.26 31.71 -6.08
N ALA A 74 1.12 32.73 -5.96
CA ALA A 74 2.47 32.54 -5.40
C ALA A 74 2.43 32.02 -3.95
N ARG A 75 1.52 32.56 -3.11
CA ARG A 75 1.30 32.04 -1.75
C ARG A 75 0.78 30.60 -1.76
N PHE A 76 -0.20 30.29 -2.61
CA PHE A 76 -0.71 28.94 -2.76
C PHE A 76 0.40 27.95 -3.15
N ASP A 77 1.22 28.28 -4.14
CA ASP A 77 2.30 27.41 -4.61
C ASP A 77 3.35 27.20 -3.51
N ALA A 78 3.70 28.23 -2.74
CA ALA A 78 4.61 28.12 -1.60
C ALA A 78 4.06 27.21 -0.48
N LEU A 79 2.77 27.37 -0.13
CA LEU A 79 2.12 26.53 0.89
C LEU A 79 1.98 25.09 0.41
N LEU A 80 1.61 24.89 -0.85
CA LEU A 80 1.51 23.55 -1.43
C LEU A 80 2.86 22.85 -1.40
N ALA A 81 3.94 23.53 -1.82
CA ALA A 81 5.30 22.97 -1.80
C ALA A 81 5.72 22.58 -0.38
N ALA A 82 5.50 23.46 0.61
CA ALA A 82 5.80 23.17 2.01
C ALA A 82 5.02 21.96 2.54
N ARG A 83 3.72 21.86 2.22
CA ARG A 83 2.88 20.73 2.65
C ARG A 83 3.25 19.43 1.96
N VAL A 84 3.55 19.45 0.67
CA VAL A 84 4.02 18.26 -0.05
C VAL A 84 5.32 17.75 0.54
N SER A 85 6.28 18.65 0.86
CA SER A 85 7.52 18.28 1.53
C SER A 85 7.25 17.62 2.88
N GLU A 86 6.42 18.24 3.73
CA GLU A 86 6.09 17.71 5.05
C GLU A 86 5.43 16.31 4.97
N ILE A 87 4.49 16.12 4.03
CA ILE A 87 3.83 14.83 3.83
C ILE A 87 4.84 13.77 3.36
N ALA A 88 5.73 14.12 2.43
CA ALA A 88 6.76 13.22 1.93
C ALA A 88 7.71 12.78 3.06
N ASP A 89 8.15 13.73 3.90
CA ASP A 89 9.03 13.45 5.05
C ASP A 89 8.34 12.54 6.08
N ARG A 90 7.08 12.82 6.42
CA ARG A 90 6.30 11.98 7.35
C ARG A 90 6.08 10.57 6.80
N PHE A 91 5.74 10.46 5.52
CA PHE A 91 5.56 9.18 4.86
C PHE A 91 6.86 8.37 4.84
N HIS A 92 7.98 9.02 4.54
CA HIS A 92 9.30 8.39 4.60
C HIS A 92 9.63 7.90 6.01
N ALA A 93 9.41 8.72 7.04
CA ALA A 93 9.65 8.35 8.43
C ALA A 93 8.81 7.14 8.88
N VAL A 94 7.54 7.08 8.48
CA VAL A 94 6.66 5.92 8.76
C VAL A 94 7.18 4.66 8.08
N ASN A 95 7.63 4.74 6.83
CA ASN A 95 8.20 3.59 6.13
C ASN A 95 9.51 3.11 6.76
N GLU A 96 10.36 4.02 7.22
CA GLU A 96 11.57 3.65 7.96
C GLU A 96 11.23 2.97 9.30
N ALA A 97 10.24 3.46 10.02
CA ALA A 97 9.76 2.82 11.24
C ALA A 97 9.18 1.41 10.95
N LEU A 98 8.40 1.26 9.88
CA LEU A 98 7.86 -0.03 9.45
C LEU A 98 8.99 -1.01 9.11
N ARG A 99 10.00 -0.61 8.34
CA ARG A 99 11.17 -1.44 8.00
C ARG A 99 11.90 -1.92 9.25
N ARG A 100 12.09 -1.06 10.24
CA ARG A 100 12.73 -1.44 11.52
C ARG A 100 11.91 -2.47 12.28
N LEU A 101 10.58 -2.27 12.38
CA LEU A 101 9.67 -3.22 13.03
C LEU A 101 9.61 -4.56 12.29
N GLU A 102 9.67 -4.55 10.95
CA GLU A 102 9.72 -5.77 10.14
C GLU A 102 11.03 -6.54 10.35
N ALA A 103 12.17 -5.83 10.37
CA ALA A 103 13.46 -6.44 10.67
C ALA A 103 13.49 -7.04 12.08
N GLU A 104 12.97 -6.32 13.08
CA GLU A 104 12.84 -6.83 14.45
C GLU A 104 11.92 -8.06 14.50
N ARG A 105 10.75 -8.01 13.83
CA ARG A 105 9.83 -9.14 13.72
C ARG A 105 10.52 -10.36 13.13
N ASP A 106 11.34 -10.20 12.10
CA ASP A 106 12.03 -11.32 11.44
C ASP A 106 13.08 -11.96 12.36
N VAL A 107 13.82 -11.16 13.15
CA VAL A 107 14.71 -11.67 14.21
C VAL A 107 13.95 -12.50 15.24
N TRP A 108 12.78 -12.01 15.69
CA TRP A 108 11.93 -12.75 16.63
C TRP A 108 11.35 -14.01 16.00
N ARG A 109 10.91 -13.96 14.74
CA ARG A 109 10.41 -15.10 13.97
C ARG A 109 11.44 -16.21 13.92
N ASP A 110 12.67 -15.89 13.52
CA ASP A 110 13.74 -16.88 13.38
C ASP A 110 14.16 -17.45 14.74
N THR A 111 14.13 -16.63 15.79
CA THR A 111 14.33 -17.07 17.17
C THR A 111 13.24 -18.06 17.62
N LEU A 112 11.97 -17.77 17.33
CA LEU A 112 10.84 -18.64 17.66
C LEU A 112 10.92 -19.97 16.90
N ILE A 113 11.31 -19.96 15.62
CA ILE A 113 11.52 -21.18 14.82
C ILE A 113 12.60 -22.05 15.46
N ARG A 114 13.74 -21.46 15.82
CA ARG A 114 14.85 -22.16 16.47
C ARG A 114 14.43 -22.78 17.81
N LEU A 115 13.74 -22.01 18.66
CA LEU A 115 13.27 -22.49 19.96
C LEU A 115 12.21 -23.60 19.81
N ALA A 116 11.26 -23.44 18.89
CA ALA A 116 10.26 -24.45 18.57
C ALA A 116 10.91 -25.79 18.16
N GLY A 117 11.95 -25.73 17.32
CA GLY A 117 12.74 -26.89 16.92
C GLY A 117 13.45 -27.57 18.09
N GLN A 118 14.11 -26.80 18.96
CA GLN A 118 14.82 -27.32 20.14
C GLN A 118 13.86 -27.96 21.16
N MET A 119 12.69 -27.35 21.36
CA MET A 119 11.68 -27.83 22.30
C MET A 119 10.82 -28.96 21.71
N GLN A 120 10.93 -29.23 20.41
CA GLN A 120 10.04 -30.10 19.65
C GLN A 120 8.55 -29.73 19.81
N ARG A 121 8.26 -28.42 19.87
CA ARG A 121 6.90 -27.89 20.02
C ARG A 121 6.49 -27.12 18.78
N ARG A 122 5.24 -27.32 18.35
CA ARG A 122 4.63 -26.53 17.26
C ARG A 122 3.96 -25.25 17.77
N GLU A 123 3.78 -25.13 19.08
CA GLU A 123 3.18 -23.94 19.72
C GLU A 123 4.01 -23.48 20.91
N ILE A 124 4.18 -22.16 21.02
CA ILE A 124 4.86 -21.47 22.12
C ILE A 124 3.84 -20.56 22.78
N ILE A 125 3.60 -20.77 24.07
CA ILE A 125 2.61 -20.03 24.86
C ILE A 125 3.34 -18.96 25.67
N GLY A 126 3.05 -17.70 25.36
CA GLY A 126 3.47 -16.54 26.14
C GLY A 126 2.35 -16.06 27.07
N ARG A 127 2.61 -14.98 27.83
CA ARG A 127 1.64 -14.39 28.77
C ARG A 127 0.41 -13.81 28.06
N SER A 128 0.62 -13.20 26.89
CA SER A 128 -0.44 -12.46 26.17
C SER A 128 -0.79 -13.07 24.82
N ALA A 129 0.03 -13.99 24.30
CA ALA A 129 -0.15 -14.57 22.97
C ALA A 129 0.32 -16.02 22.91
N VAL A 130 -0.29 -16.78 22.00
CA VAL A 130 0.17 -18.09 21.55
C VAL A 130 0.73 -17.94 20.15
N VAL A 131 1.92 -18.47 19.91
CA VAL A 131 2.57 -18.50 18.60
C VAL A 131 2.62 -19.93 18.09
N ALA A 132 2.07 -20.18 16.90
CA ALA A 132 2.19 -21.44 16.20
C ALA A 132 3.30 -21.34 15.14
N VAL A 133 4.22 -22.31 15.18
CA VAL A 133 5.31 -22.49 14.22
C VAL A 133 5.04 -23.79 13.46
N ARG A 134 4.75 -23.68 12.17
CA ARG A 134 4.42 -24.83 11.32
C ARG A 134 5.45 -24.96 10.20
N PRO A 135 6.07 -26.13 10.01
CA PRO A 135 6.87 -26.36 8.82
C PRO A 135 5.93 -26.29 7.60
N THR A 136 6.33 -25.49 6.62
CA THR A 136 5.65 -25.35 5.35
C THR A 136 6.59 -25.79 4.24
N ARG A 137 6.03 -26.42 3.22
CA ARG A 137 6.73 -26.73 1.99
C ARG A 137 6.17 -25.83 0.92
N THR A 138 7.03 -25.23 0.13
CA THR A 138 6.56 -24.42 -0.99
C THR A 138 7.33 -24.83 -2.23
N LEU A 139 6.58 -25.23 -3.25
CA LEU A 139 7.10 -25.46 -4.59
C LEU A 139 7.52 -24.11 -5.17
N THR A 140 8.76 -24.06 -5.62
CA THR A 140 9.26 -22.93 -6.41
C THR A 140 8.90 -23.17 -7.85
N VAL A 141 7.85 -22.49 -8.31
CA VAL A 141 7.37 -22.66 -9.69
C VAL A 141 8.27 -21.85 -10.63
N PRO A 142 8.75 -22.43 -11.75
CA PRO A 142 9.51 -21.72 -12.76
C PRO A 142 8.80 -20.46 -13.27
N GLN A 143 9.59 -19.42 -13.57
CA GLN A 143 9.11 -18.14 -14.08
C GLN A 143 8.47 -18.30 -15.47
N GLN A 144 7.55 -17.40 -15.81
CA GLN A 144 6.96 -17.36 -17.16
C GLN A 144 8.04 -17.19 -18.24
N ASN A 145 7.79 -17.76 -19.42
CA ASN A 145 8.68 -17.70 -20.60
C ASN A 145 10.08 -18.31 -20.37
N THR A 146 10.18 -19.31 -19.48
CA THR A 146 11.40 -20.10 -19.30
C THR A 146 11.23 -21.51 -19.88
N PRO A 147 12.29 -22.14 -20.40
CA PRO A 147 12.20 -23.53 -20.90
C PRO A 147 11.71 -24.51 -19.82
N GLN A 148 12.11 -24.29 -18.57
CA GLN A 148 11.66 -25.10 -17.43
C GLN A 148 10.16 -24.97 -17.19
N ARG A 149 9.60 -23.78 -17.42
CA ARG A 149 8.15 -23.55 -17.33
C ARG A 149 7.43 -24.33 -18.41
N GLU A 150 7.87 -24.23 -19.67
CA GLU A 150 7.28 -24.97 -20.79
C GLU A 150 7.33 -26.49 -20.54
N GLN A 151 8.46 -27.00 -20.05
CA GLN A 151 8.63 -28.40 -19.69
C GLN A 151 7.66 -28.82 -18.56
N LEU A 152 7.45 -27.97 -17.56
CA LEU A 152 6.47 -28.21 -16.50
C LEU A 152 5.04 -28.25 -17.05
N GLU A 153 4.69 -27.34 -17.95
CA GLU A 153 3.35 -27.34 -18.56
C GLU A 153 3.10 -28.61 -19.36
N GLN A 154 4.09 -29.02 -20.15
CA GLN A 154 4.04 -30.24 -20.94
C GLN A 154 3.90 -31.47 -20.05
N THR A 155 4.72 -31.59 -19.00
CA THR A 155 4.63 -32.67 -18.00
C THR A 155 3.23 -32.78 -17.39
N LEU A 156 2.61 -31.65 -17.05
CA LEU A 156 1.27 -31.63 -16.44
C LEU A 156 0.16 -31.95 -17.44
N ARG A 157 0.32 -31.57 -18.71
CA ARG A 157 -0.62 -31.91 -19.80
C ARG A 157 -0.53 -33.39 -20.15
N ASP A 158 0.68 -33.91 -20.34
CA ASP A 158 0.92 -35.32 -20.66
C ASP A 158 0.45 -36.23 -19.53
N GLY A 159 0.58 -35.76 -18.28
CA GLY A 159 0.03 -36.43 -17.10
C GLY A 159 -1.49 -36.27 -16.90
N GLY A 160 -2.22 -35.59 -17.79
CA GLY A 160 -3.67 -35.35 -17.66
C GLY A 160 -4.08 -34.51 -16.45
N CYS A 161 -3.14 -33.83 -15.80
CA CYS A 161 -3.35 -33.08 -14.56
C CYS A 161 -3.58 -31.58 -14.78
N TRP A 162 -3.47 -31.10 -16.02
CA TRP A 162 -3.52 -29.69 -16.39
C TRP A 162 -4.76 -28.95 -15.85
N GLU A 163 -5.94 -29.55 -16.00
CA GLU A 163 -7.21 -28.96 -15.56
C GLU A 163 -7.31 -28.82 -14.03
N GLN A 164 -6.68 -29.74 -13.28
CA GLN A 164 -6.69 -29.72 -11.82
C GLN A 164 -5.84 -28.57 -11.25
N VAL A 165 -4.80 -28.17 -11.99
CA VAL A 165 -3.89 -27.10 -11.60
C VAL A 165 -4.17 -25.77 -12.30
N SER A 166 -5.18 -25.74 -13.20
CA SER A 166 -5.82 -24.58 -13.83
C SER A 166 -4.90 -23.36 -13.94
N SER A 167 -4.18 -23.30 -15.06
CA SER A 167 -3.22 -22.21 -15.37
C SER A 167 -2.09 -22.06 -14.34
N LEU A 168 -1.64 -23.17 -13.73
CA LEU A 168 -0.48 -23.20 -12.82
C LEU A 168 -0.60 -22.21 -11.66
N SER A 169 -1.79 -22.15 -11.04
CA SER A 169 -1.92 -21.54 -9.73
C SER A 169 -0.98 -22.25 -8.75
N ARG A 170 0.01 -21.51 -8.23
CA ARG A 170 1.00 -22.03 -7.28
C ARG A 170 0.34 -22.77 -6.12
N ALA A 171 -0.77 -22.23 -5.60
CA ALA A 171 -1.53 -22.83 -4.52
C ALA A 171 -2.18 -24.15 -4.92
N ARG A 172 -2.76 -24.25 -6.13
CA ARG A 172 -3.39 -25.50 -6.60
C ARG A 172 -2.37 -26.58 -6.95
N LEU A 173 -1.24 -26.21 -7.57
CA LEU A 173 -0.15 -27.15 -7.82
C LEU A 173 0.44 -27.67 -6.51
N GLN A 174 0.66 -26.80 -5.52
CA GLN A 174 1.07 -27.20 -4.17
C GLN A 174 0.07 -28.17 -3.55
N GLN A 175 -1.21 -27.83 -3.58
CA GLN A 175 -2.26 -28.67 -3.01
C GLN A 175 -2.35 -30.04 -3.71
N ALA A 176 -2.30 -30.08 -5.04
CA ALA A 176 -2.34 -31.33 -5.80
C ALA A 176 -1.13 -32.23 -5.51
N PHE A 177 0.04 -31.61 -5.32
CA PHE A 177 1.28 -32.31 -4.93
C PHE A 177 1.20 -32.85 -3.50
N GLU A 178 0.70 -32.06 -2.53
CA GLU A 178 0.55 -32.46 -1.12
C GLU A 178 -0.55 -33.51 -0.90
N ASP A 179 -1.67 -33.40 -1.62
CA ASP A 179 -2.79 -34.33 -1.55
C ASP A 179 -2.51 -35.67 -2.27
N GLY A 180 -1.35 -35.82 -2.93
CA GLY A 180 -1.00 -37.02 -3.69
C GLY A 180 -1.90 -37.25 -4.91
N LYS A 181 -2.45 -36.17 -5.49
CA LYS A 181 -3.34 -36.23 -6.67
C LYS A 181 -2.59 -36.40 -7.98
N LEU A 182 -1.29 -36.14 -7.98
CA LEU A 182 -0.40 -36.37 -9.12
C LEU A 182 0.06 -37.83 -9.14
N SER A 183 0.15 -38.42 -10.33
CA SER A 183 0.78 -39.74 -10.46
C SER A 183 2.24 -39.68 -9.97
N PRO A 184 2.82 -40.79 -9.49
CA PRO A 184 4.20 -40.79 -8.97
C PRO A 184 5.24 -40.25 -9.97
N GLU A 185 5.05 -40.54 -11.26
CA GLU A 185 5.91 -40.07 -12.35
C GLU A 185 5.80 -38.56 -12.54
N VAL A 186 4.56 -38.03 -12.60
CA VAL A 186 4.31 -36.59 -12.72
C VAL A 186 4.80 -35.86 -11.47
N ALA A 187 4.56 -36.40 -10.28
CA ALA A 187 5.04 -35.84 -9.02
C ALA A 187 6.58 -35.79 -8.99
N GLY A 188 7.27 -36.84 -9.47
CA GLY A 188 8.72 -36.87 -9.58
C GLY A 188 9.26 -35.77 -10.50
N ALA A 189 8.69 -35.65 -11.70
CA ALA A 189 9.07 -34.62 -12.66
C ALA A 189 8.76 -33.19 -12.16
N VAL A 190 7.58 -32.99 -11.55
CA VAL A 190 7.22 -31.72 -10.90
C VAL A 190 8.20 -31.40 -9.77
N GLY A 191 8.61 -32.37 -8.95
CA GLY A 191 9.57 -32.16 -7.87
C GLY A 191 10.98 -31.77 -8.36
N GLN A 192 11.38 -32.24 -9.55
CA GLN A 192 12.65 -31.84 -10.19
C GLN A 192 12.57 -30.42 -10.78
N LEU A 193 11.44 -30.09 -11.43
CA LEU A 193 11.24 -28.79 -12.07
C LEU A 193 10.84 -27.69 -11.08
N CYS A 194 10.22 -28.06 -9.97
CA CYS A 194 9.76 -27.18 -8.92
C CYS A 194 10.41 -27.58 -7.59
N PRO A 195 11.65 -27.12 -7.30
CA PRO A 195 12.32 -27.48 -6.07
C PRO A 195 11.49 -27.08 -4.85
N VAL A 196 11.31 -28.03 -3.93
CA VAL A 196 10.60 -27.81 -2.68
C VAL A 196 11.51 -27.08 -1.72
N THR A 197 11.14 -25.85 -1.37
CA THR A 197 11.81 -25.11 -0.29
C THR A 197 11.07 -25.38 1.01
N ALA A 198 11.78 -25.91 1.99
CA ALA A 198 11.28 -25.98 3.36
C ALA A 198 11.34 -24.57 3.97
N SER A 199 10.22 -24.12 4.51
CA SER A 199 10.07 -22.86 5.22
C SER A 199 9.28 -23.10 6.50
N PHE A 200 9.10 -22.05 7.30
CA PHE A 200 8.25 -22.10 8.47
C PHE A 200 7.25 -20.95 8.40
N ALA A 201 5.97 -21.29 8.53
CA ALA A 201 4.93 -20.31 8.79
C ALA A 201 4.85 -20.06 10.30
N VAL A 202 4.92 -18.78 10.68
CA VAL A 202 4.76 -18.33 12.06
C VAL A 202 3.49 -17.48 12.14
N SER A 203 2.58 -17.84 13.02
CA SER A 203 1.33 -17.11 13.24
C SER A 203 1.11 -16.91 14.73
N SER A 204 0.48 -15.81 15.12
CA SER A 204 0.18 -15.48 16.51
C SER A 204 -1.31 -15.23 16.73
N ARG A 205 -1.79 -15.55 17.94
CA ARG A 205 -3.14 -15.22 18.40
C ARG A 205 -3.10 -14.79 19.87
N PRO A 206 -4.03 -13.95 20.35
CA PRO A 206 -4.12 -13.60 21.77
C PRO A 206 -4.33 -14.84 22.64
N ALA A 207 -3.72 -14.86 23.84
CA ALA A 207 -3.79 -16.00 24.77
C ALA A 207 -5.16 -16.18 25.46
N GLY A 208 -6.13 -15.30 25.22
CA GLY A 208 -7.47 -15.32 25.84
C GLY A 208 -8.65 -15.53 24.89
N GLY A 209 -8.40 -15.80 23.60
CA GLY A 209 -9.46 -16.07 22.63
C GLY A 209 -9.93 -17.52 22.74
N ALA A 210 -10.95 -17.78 23.58
CA ALA A 210 -11.76 -18.96 23.43
C ALA A 210 -12.27 -19.01 21.99
N ALA A 211 -12.00 -20.10 21.27
CA ALA A 211 -12.85 -20.50 20.17
C ALA A 211 -14.26 -20.64 20.77
N ARG A 212 -15.13 -19.69 20.44
CA ARG A 212 -16.57 -19.95 20.43
C ARG A 212 -16.92 -20.47 19.05
#